data_AF-A0A7C3TPW9-F1
#
_entry.id   AF-A0A7C3TPW9-F1
#
_cell.length_a   1.000
_cell.length_b   1.000
_cell.length_c   1.000
_cell.angle_alpha   90.00
_cell.angle_beta   90.00
_cell.angle_gamma   90.00
#
_symmetry.space_group_name_H-M   'P 1'
#
loop_
_entity.id
_entity.type
_entity.pdbx_description
1 polymer ?
#
loop_
_entity_poly.entity_id
_entity_poly.type
_entity_poly.pdbx_seq_one_letter_code
_entity_poly.pdbx_strand_id
1 'polypeptide(L)'
;SKGVFDFTKERKKIISNKTKSQPAKVGIPAALHLVDELDLWIDFFERLGVSVTTSMDCPDPVATGKRLAQAEFCAPMAAFHGHVSYLIDKCEYIFAPFYLEKDAPQDRRRQYCYYTQFAPALGSLVPGANEKLLSPVLNYEIQPLQSRVALFNACKKMGIDANYLEVMMAFEQAIASHKEKSKKLIKVGSQFIKMHNGMAVVLLGRPYNVLPESMNKSIPSIFVNLGIPVLYQDMIDYTKDDVEEIEDLLTAFHWHYASKIIEAAHVISKKDGLYPVLVTSFKCAPDSFVMEYFKRIMDKAGKPYLILQLDEHDSTVGYETRIEAAIRSFKNHYGSLPAPNHHVRVVPKITRDSLAGKTVLLPNWDMMAARLLRANLQREGIDAHILYEDDALIAKGTRTNTGQCIPLNIVAYEYIDYVEKHGLNPANTILWMADSEIACNIRMYPYFAKSIFDSYGKGFENTKVFVGDITFKEVSVKAAIYTYFAFMFSGLLRRVGCRYRPYEYIAGSTDKAIEQTMHEFEMAFKDEIEWSEALSNMVKRFSAIKIKRTNRPKVAIFGDLYVRDNDVMNQNLIAFIEKHGGEVITTPYNYYAKMIASPYFKK
;
A
#
# COMPACT_ATOMS: atom_id res chain seq x y z
N SER A 1 30.22 -0.61 -35.09
CA SER A 1 29.81 -0.61 -33.67
C SER A 1 29.46 -2.04 -33.29
N LYS A 2 30.10 -2.61 -32.25
CA LYS A 2 29.65 -3.89 -31.68
C LYS A 2 28.25 -3.66 -31.10
N GLY A 3 27.25 -4.45 -31.52
CA GLY A 3 25.87 -4.29 -31.05
C GLY A 3 25.78 -4.41 -29.53
N VAL A 4 25.01 -3.53 -28.89
CA VAL A 4 24.69 -3.60 -27.47
C VAL A 4 23.89 -4.87 -27.21
N PHE A 5 24.16 -5.57 -26.11
CA PHE A 5 23.38 -6.76 -25.74
C PHE A 5 21.94 -6.35 -25.37
N ASP A 6 20.97 -6.89 -26.11
CA ASP A 6 19.54 -6.58 -25.93
C ASP A 6 18.87 -7.62 -25.02
N PHE A 7 18.77 -7.28 -23.73
CA PHE A 7 18.09 -8.11 -22.73
C PHE A 7 16.58 -8.21 -22.94
N THR A 8 15.95 -7.26 -23.64
CA THR A 8 14.53 -7.34 -24.01
C THR A 8 14.32 -8.51 -24.96
N LYS A 9 15.17 -8.60 -25.99
CA LYS A 9 15.14 -9.70 -26.94
C LYS A 9 15.48 -11.04 -26.28
N GLU A 10 16.47 -11.06 -25.39
CA GLU A 10 16.84 -12.29 -24.67
C GLU A 10 15.73 -12.77 -23.73
N ARG A 11 15.08 -11.86 -22.98
CA ARG A 11 13.87 -12.18 -22.21
C ARG A 11 12.79 -12.78 -23.10
N LYS A 12 12.49 -12.13 -24.25
CA LYS A 12 11.45 -12.62 -25.19
C LYS A 12 11.75 -14.05 -25.65
N LYS A 13 13.02 -14.45 -25.84
CA LYS A 13 13.38 -15.85 -26.17
C LYS A 13 13.13 -16.82 -25.01
N ILE A 14 13.46 -16.44 -23.78
CA ILE A 14 13.33 -17.29 -22.59
C ILE A 14 11.85 -17.47 -22.19
N ILE A 15 11.06 -16.41 -22.27
CA ILE A 15 9.66 -16.37 -21.82
C ILE A 15 8.67 -16.75 -22.95
N SER A 16 9.11 -16.77 -24.21
CA SER A 16 8.27 -17.01 -25.40
C SER A 16 7.20 -18.09 -25.20
N ASN A 17 5.94 -17.68 -25.30
CA ASN A 17 4.78 -18.55 -25.43
C ASN A 17 4.04 -18.18 -26.73
N LYS A 18 3.64 -19.17 -27.53
CA LYS A 18 2.91 -18.96 -28.79
C LYS A 18 1.41 -18.90 -28.51
N THR A 19 0.81 -17.71 -28.47
CA THR A 19 -0.65 -17.59 -28.38
C THR A 19 -1.32 -18.03 -29.69
N LYS A 20 -2.40 -18.82 -29.60
CA LYS A 20 -3.21 -19.27 -30.75
C LYS A 20 -4.23 -18.19 -31.18
N SER A 21 -4.79 -18.33 -32.38
CA SER A 21 -5.72 -17.38 -33.01
C SER A 21 -6.99 -17.11 -32.19
N GLN A 22 -7.56 -15.92 -32.36
CA GLN A 22 -8.81 -15.46 -31.73
C GLN A 22 -10.06 -16.01 -32.48
N PRO A 23 -11.21 -16.19 -31.80
CA PRO A 23 -11.47 -15.96 -30.37
C PRO A 23 -10.90 -17.07 -29.48
N ALA A 24 -10.33 -16.69 -28.33
CA ALA A 24 -9.77 -17.62 -27.36
C ALA A 24 -10.79 -17.98 -26.27
N LYS A 25 -10.65 -19.13 -25.62
CA LYS A 25 -11.52 -19.50 -24.51
C LYS A 25 -11.20 -18.67 -23.25
N VAL A 26 -9.91 -18.39 -23.01
CA VAL A 26 -9.46 -17.56 -21.88
C VAL A 26 -8.59 -16.39 -22.34
N GLY A 27 -8.90 -15.20 -21.84
CA GLY A 27 -8.03 -14.03 -21.89
C GLY A 27 -7.32 -13.81 -20.56
N ILE A 28 -6.02 -13.52 -20.59
CA ILE A 28 -5.24 -13.14 -19.40
C ILE A 28 -4.82 -11.67 -19.53
N PRO A 29 -5.25 -10.77 -18.63
CA PRO A 29 -4.82 -9.39 -18.65
C PRO A 29 -3.29 -9.27 -18.49
N ALA A 30 -2.63 -8.57 -19.41
CA ALA A 30 -1.23 -8.21 -19.29
C ALA A 30 -1.04 -7.00 -18.34
N ALA A 31 -1.56 -7.12 -17.11
CA ALA A 31 -1.67 -6.03 -16.15
C ALA A 31 -1.30 -6.48 -14.74
N LEU A 32 -0.76 -5.55 -13.95
CA LEU A 32 -0.40 -5.78 -12.54
C LEU A 32 0.49 -7.03 -12.37
N HIS A 33 0.34 -7.76 -11.27
CA HIS A 33 1.14 -8.95 -10.98
C HIS A 33 1.03 -10.03 -12.07
N LEU A 34 -0.06 -10.07 -12.86
CA LEU A 34 -0.21 -11.06 -13.92
C LEU A 34 0.85 -10.90 -15.02
N VAL A 35 1.43 -9.71 -15.23
CA VAL A 35 2.54 -9.52 -16.17
C VAL A 35 3.74 -10.40 -15.82
N ASP A 36 4.02 -10.53 -14.52
CA ASP A 36 5.10 -11.35 -13.98
C ASP A 36 4.82 -12.84 -14.15
N GLU A 37 3.55 -13.24 -14.25
CA GLU A 37 3.10 -14.63 -14.26
C GLU A 37 2.38 -15.02 -15.56
N LEU A 38 2.46 -14.19 -16.60
CA LEU A 38 1.77 -14.44 -17.88
C LEU A 38 2.17 -15.82 -18.42
N ASP A 39 3.45 -16.15 -18.35
CA ASP A 39 3.95 -17.40 -18.90
C ASP A 39 3.51 -18.64 -18.12
N LEU A 40 3.35 -18.49 -16.80
CA LEU A 40 2.78 -19.51 -15.92
C LEU A 40 1.33 -19.80 -16.29
N TRP A 41 0.51 -18.75 -16.40
CA TRP A 41 -0.93 -18.94 -16.64
C TRP A 41 -1.23 -19.39 -18.06
N ILE A 42 -0.46 -18.94 -19.05
CA ILE A 42 -0.54 -19.47 -20.42
C ILE A 42 -0.19 -20.96 -20.42
N ASP A 43 0.94 -21.37 -19.84
CA ASP A 43 1.37 -22.79 -19.79
C ASP A 43 0.32 -23.66 -19.06
N PHE A 44 -0.22 -23.19 -17.94
CA PHE A 44 -1.28 -23.88 -17.19
C PHE A 44 -2.51 -24.19 -18.05
N PHE A 45 -3.06 -23.18 -18.73
CA PHE A 45 -4.26 -23.37 -19.56
C PHE A 45 -3.97 -24.17 -20.83
N GLU A 46 -2.80 -23.99 -21.46
CA GLU A 46 -2.40 -24.76 -22.65
C GLU A 46 -2.23 -26.25 -22.35
N ARG A 47 -1.69 -26.61 -21.18
CA ARG A 47 -1.61 -28.01 -20.71
C ARG A 47 -2.98 -28.67 -20.55
N LEU A 48 -4.02 -27.88 -20.29
CA LEU A 48 -5.41 -28.31 -20.21
C LEU A 48 -6.13 -28.24 -21.56
N GLY A 49 -5.41 -27.99 -22.66
CA GLY A 49 -5.99 -27.90 -24.00
C GLY A 49 -6.83 -26.65 -24.26
N VAL A 50 -6.71 -25.62 -23.41
CA VAL A 50 -7.49 -24.39 -23.50
C VAL A 50 -6.79 -23.38 -24.42
N SER A 51 -7.53 -22.73 -25.32
CA SER A 51 -7.00 -21.62 -26.12
C SER A 51 -6.88 -20.35 -25.27
N VAL A 52 -5.70 -19.73 -25.31
CA VAL A 52 -5.35 -18.57 -24.49
C VAL A 52 -4.98 -17.38 -25.37
N THR A 53 -5.48 -16.19 -25.02
CA THR A 53 -5.01 -14.90 -25.52
C THR A 53 -4.56 -14.02 -24.35
N THR A 54 -3.74 -13.01 -24.63
CA THR A 54 -3.39 -11.97 -23.65
C THR A 54 -3.75 -10.59 -24.20
N SER A 55 -3.60 -9.57 -23.37
CA SER A 55 -3.75 -8.17 -23.78
C SER A 55 -2.41 -7.42 -23.85
N MET A 56 -1.29 -8.12 -24.10
CA MET A 56 0.03 -7.51 -24.30
C MET A 56 0.07 -6.55 -25.51
N ASP A 57 -0.80 -6.78 -26.50
CA ASP A 57 -0.96 -5.98 -27.71
C ASP A 57 -2.03 -4.88 -27.56
N CYS A 58 -2.55 -4.65 -26.35
CA CYS A 58 -3.45 -3.54 -26.09
C CYS A 58 -2.72 -2.19 -26.30
N PRO A 59 -3.15 -1.35 -27.24
CA PRO A 59 -2.38 -0.19 -27.67
C PRO A 59 -2.32 0.92 -26.62
N ASP A 60 -3.45 1.23 -25.98
CA ASP A 60 -3.55 2.29 -24.97
C ASP A 60 -4.44 1.88 -23.79
N PRO A 61 -3.93 0.97 -22.94
CA PRO A 61 -4.70 0.44 -21.82
C PRO A 61 -4.96 1.51 -20.75
N VAL A 62 -4.05 2.47 -20.56
CA VAL A 62 -4.19 3.51 -19.53
C VAL A 62 -5.32 4.48 -19.88
N ALA A 63 -5.31 5.08 -21.07
CA ALA A 63 -6.34 6.06 -21.45
C ALA A 63 -7.73 5.42 -21.55
N THR A 64 -7.79 4.20 -22.09
CA THR A 64 -9.03 3.41 -22.13
C THR A 64 -9.52 3.12 -20.72
N GLY A 65 -8.63 2.67 -19.85
CA GLY A 65 -8.94 2.34 -18.47
C GLY A 65 -9.42 3.52 -17.63
N LYS A 66 -8.82 4.70 -17.76
CA LYS A 66 -9.26 5.91 -17.02
C LYS A 66 -10.69 6.31 -17.37
N ARG A 67 -11.10 6.17 -18.64
CA ARG A 67 -12.49 6.45 -19.07
C ARG A 67 -13.51 5.47 -18.48
N LEU A 68 -13.06 4.25 -18.15
CA LEU A 68 -13.90 3.18 -17.58
C LEU A 68 -13.89 3.16 -16.06
N ALA A 69 -12.79 3.60 -15.44
CA ALA A 69 -12.64 3.66 -14.01
C ALA A 69 -13.61 4.69 -13.40
N GLN A 70 -14.30 4.30 -12.33
CA GLN A 70 -15.20 5.19 -11.59
C GLN A 70 -14.49 6.00 -10.49
N ALA A 71 -13.16 5.91 -10.44
CA ALA A 71 -12.32 6.58 -9.45
C ALA A 71 -10.93 6.89 -10.02
N GLU A 72 -10.24 7.81 -9.35
CA GLU A 72 -8.88 8.24 -9.69
C GLU A 72 -7.82 7.24 -9.21
N PHE A 73 -7.53 6.22 -10.03
CA PHE A 73 -6.51 5.22 -9.73
C PHE A 73 -5.12 5.58 -10.26
N CYS A 74 -4.10 4.85 -9.79
CA CYS A 74 -2.77 4.88 -10.41
C CYS A 74 -2.80 4.28 -11.83
N ALA A 75 -1.84 4.68 -12.68
CA ALA A 75 -1.79 4.26 -14.07
C ALA A 75 -1.87 2.73 -14.28
N PRO A 76 -1.21 1.87 -13.47
CA PRO A 76 -1.33 0.41 -13.61
C PRO A 76 -2.74 -0.14 -13.35
N MET A 77 -3.48 0.47 -12.44
CA MET A 77 -4.87 0.08 -12.17
C MET A 77 -5.83 0.60 -13.22
N ALA A 78 -5.59 1.81 -13.75
CA ALA A 78 -6.30 2.26 -14.94
C ALA A 78 -6.03 1.28 -16.09
N ALA A 79 -4.76 0.97 -16.39
CA ALA A 79 -4.38 0.00 -17.40
C ALA A 79 -5.11 -1.34 -17.23
N PHE A 80 -5.23 -1.86 -16.01
CA PHE A 80 -5.99 -3.08 -15.73
C PHE A 80 -7.44 -3.02 -16.25
N HIS A 81 -8.17 -1.90 -16.05
CA HIS A 81 -9.51 -1.73 -16.60
C HIS A 81 -9.50 -1.74 -18.14
N GLY A 82 -8.51 -1.08 -18.76
CA GLY A 82 -8.34 -1.10 -20.21
C GLY A 82 -8.03 -2.49 -20.76
N HIS A 83 -7.16 -3.24 -20.09
CA HIS A 83 -6.83 -4.63 -20.44
C HIS A 83 -8.02 -5.56 -20.28
N VAL A 84 -8.85 -5.39 -19.24
CA VAL A 84 -10.11 -6.13 -19.08
C VAL A 84 -11.05 -5.81 -20.24
N SER A 85 -11.30 -4.53 -20.50
CA SER A 85 -12.17 -4.09 -21.60
C SER A 85 -11.71 -4.62 -22.96
N TYR A 86 -10.40 -4.59 -23.24
CA TYR A 86 -9.82 -5.13 -24.47
C TYR A 86 -10.08 -6.63 -24.67
N LEU A 87 -10.15 -7.40 -23.58
CA LEU A 87 -10.36 -8.85 -23.63
C LEU A 87 -11.83 -9.26 -23.74
N ILE A 88 -12.77 -8.39 -23.37
CA ILE A 88 -14.21 -8.72 -23.38
C ILE A 88 -14.66 -9.26 -24.73
N ASP A 89 -14.20 -8.68 -25.83
CA ASP A 89 -14.61 -9.09 -27.18
C ASP A 89 -13.73 -10.19 -27.80
N LYS A 90 -12.67 -10.63 -27.09
CA LYS A 90 -11.64 -11.54 -27.61
C LYS A 90 -11.65 -12.92 -26.96
N CYS A 91 -12.37 -13.06 -25.84
CA CYS A 91 -12.51 -14.32 -25.14
C CYS A 91 -13.86 -14.54 -24.47
N GLU A 92 -14.14 -15.81 -24.19
CA GLU A 92 -15.30 -16.23 -23.39
C GLU A 92 -15.13 -15.84 -21.92
N TYR A 93 -13.93 -16.09 -21.36
CA TYR A 93 -13.62 -15.81 -19.96
C TYR A 93 -12.34 -14.99 -19.82
N ILE A 94 -12.29 -14.14 -18.79
CA ILE A 94 -11.10 -13.37 -18.42
C ILE A 94 -10.57 -13.89 -17.09
N PHE A 95 -9.37 -14.45 -17.09
CA PHE A 95 -8.74 -14.94 -15.87
C PHE A 95 -8.09 -13.80 -15.09
N ALA A 96 -8.68 -13.47 -13.94
CA ALA A 96 -8.24 -12.40 -13.05
C ALA A 96 -8.41 -12.87 -11.59
N PRO A 97 -7.49 -13.70 -11.08
CA PRO A 97 -7.52 -14.23 -9.72
C PRO A 97 -7.28 -13.15 -8.65
N PHE A 98 -7.77 -13.42 -7.43
CA PHE A 98 -7.39 -12.65 -6.25
C PHE A 98 -6.07 -13.17 -5.69
N TYR A 99 -5.10 -12.26 -5.53
CA TYR A 99 -3.83 -12.50 -4.85
C TYR A 99 -3.64 -11.54 -3.70
N LEU A 100 -3.48 -12.05 -2.49
CA LEU A 100 -3.18 -11.21 -1.33
C LEU A 100 -1.67 -11.05 -1.13
N GLU A 101 -0.91 -12.12 -1.32
CA GLU A 101 0.54 -12.19 -1.05
C GLU A 101 1.26 -13.13 -2.03
N LYS A 102 2.58 -12.96 -2.13
CA LYS A 102 3.51 -13.72 -2.97
C LYS A 102 4.81 -13.96 -2.22
N ASP A 103 5.33 -15.19 -2.25
CA ASP A 103 6.58 -15.59 -1.60
C ASP A 103 6.60 -15.14 -0.13
N ALA A 104 5.84 -15.80 0.74
CA ALA A 104 5.86 -15.54 2.17
C ALA A 104 6.97 -16.38 2.86
N PRO A 105 8.20 -15.85 3.06
CA PRO A 105 9.16 -16.52 3.92
C PRO A 105 8.53 -16.73 5.31
N GLN A 106 8.97 -17.78 6.01
CA GLN A 106 8.31 -18.26 7.24
C GLN A 106 8.15 -17.19 8.34
N ASP A 107 8.92 -16.11 8.28
CA ASP A 107 9.01 -15.04 9.28
C ASP A 107 8.25 -13.75 8.92
N ARG A 108 7.75 -13.56 7.69
CA ARG A 108 7.03 -12.33 7.31
C ARG A 108 6.15 -12.47 6.08
N ARG A 109 5.13 -11.61 6.01
CA ARG A 109 4.22 -11.52 4.88
C ARG A 109 4.76 -10.63 3.77
N ARG A 110 4.47 -10.99 2.52
CA ARG A 110 4.83 -10.26 1.30
C ARG A 110 3.60 -10.03 0.44
N GLN A 111 2.88 -8.98 0.79
CA GLN A 111 1.59 -8.64 0.20
C GLN A 111 1.73 -7.93 -1.15
N TYR A 112 0.74 -8.06 -2.03
CA TYR A 112 0.59 -7.08 -3.11
C TYR A 112 0.01 -5.77 -2.57
N CYS A 113 0.09 -4.67 -3.32
CA CYS A 113 -0.58 -3.44 -2.86
C CYS A 113 -2.10 -3.66 -2.85
N TYR A 114 -2.80 -2.95 -1.96
CA TYR A 114 -4.25 -3.14 -1.77
C TYR A 114 -5.06 -3.07 -3.07
N TYR A 115 -4.74 -2.14 -3.98
CA TYR A 115 -5.42 -2.09 -5.28
C TYR A 115 -5.21 -3.34 -6.12
N THR A 116 -3.98 -3.86 -6.17
CA THR A 116 -3.68 -5.09 -6.89
C THR A 116 -4.40 -6.29 -6.28
N GLN A 117 -4.51 -6.35 -4.94
CA GLN A 117 -5.22 -7.44 -4.26
C GLN A 117 -6.68 -7.50 -4.63
N PHE A 118 -7.34 -6.36 -4.76
CA PHE A 118 -8.77 -6.25 -5.08
C PHE A 118 -9.03 -5.90 -6.55
N ALA A 119 -8.04 -6.02 -7.43
CA ALA A 119 -8.17 -5.72 -8.85
C ALA A 119 -9.34 -6.47 -9.52
N PRO A 120 -9.59 -7.77 -9.25
CA PRO A 120 -10.72 -8.45 -9.87
C PRO A 120 -12.09 -7.85 -9.51
N ALA A 121 -12.25 -7.39 -8.26
CA ALA A 121 -13.48 -6.72 -7.81
C ALA A 121 -13.67 -5.34 -8.46
N LEU A 122 -12.57 -4.63 -8.76
CA LEU A 122 -12.65 -3.37 -9.50
C LEU A 122 -12.88 -3.62 -11.00
N GLY A 123 -12.27 -4.66 -11.56
CA GLY A 123 -12.45 -5.07 -12.95
C GLY A 123 -13.88 -5.50 -13.28
N SER A 124 -14.63 -6.05 -12.32
CA SER A 124 -16.03 -6.44 -12.54
C SER A 124 -16.97 -5.26 -12.77
N LEU A 125 -16.53 -4.05 -12.43
CA LEU A 125 -17.26 -2.81 -12.71
C LEU A 125 -17.12 -2.35 -14.16
N VAL A 126 -16.17 -2.92 -14.93
CA VAL A 126 -16.07 -2.67 -16.37
C VAL A 126 -17.33 -3.22 -17.06
N PRO A 127 -18.02 -2.43 -17.90
CA PRO A 127 -19.23 -2.89 -18.59
C PRO A 127 -19.01 -4.20 -19.35
N GLY A 128 -19.82 -5.22 -19.07
CA GLY A 128 -19.72 -6.56 -19.69
C GLY A 128 -18.69 -7.52 -19.06
N ALA A 129 -17.89 -7.08 -18.08
CA ALA A 129 -16.85 -7.92 -17.48
C ALA A 129 -17.36 -8.88 -16.40
N ASN A 130 -18.39 -8.49 -15.64
CA ASN A 130 -18.83 -9.20 -14.41
C ASN A 130 -19.09 -10.70 -14.62
N GLU A 131 -19.72 -11.08 -15.74
CA GLU A 131 -20.06 -12.49 -16.02
C GLU A 131 -18.87 -13.28 -16.60
N LYS A 132 -17.93 -12.59 -17.25
CA LYS A 132 -16.75 -13.20 -17.90
C LYS A 132 -15.55 -13.37 -16.98
N LEU A 133 -15.47 -12.61 -15.89
CA LEU A 133 -14.33 -12.69 -14.97
C LEU A 133 -14.32 -14.03 -14.20
N LEU A 134 -13.16 -14.68 -14.26
CA LEU A 134 -12.81 -15.84 -13.45
C LEU A 134 -11.83 -15.39 -12.39
N SER A 135 -12.31 -15.31 -11.15
CA SER A 135 -11.55 -14.72 -10.04
C SER A 135 -11.40 -15.68 -8.87
N PRO A 136 -10.71 -16.83 -9.05
CA PRO A 136 -10.42 -17.72 -7.94
C PRO A 136 -9.53 -17.00 -6.92
N VAL A 137 -9.74 -17.29 -5.64
CA VAL A 137 -8.88 -16.78 -4.56
C VAL A 137 -7.68 -17.71 -4.44
N LEU A 138 -6.50 -17.18 -4.76
CA LEU A 138 -5.27 -17.95 -4.79
C LEU A 138 -4.33 -17.48 -3.67
N ASN A 139 -3.85 -18.45 -2.91
CA ASN A 139 -2.74 -18.30 -1.97
C ASN A 139 -2.01 -19.64 -1.93
N TYR A 140 -1.44 -20.07 -3.06
CA TYR A 140 -1.01 -21.45 -3.25
C TYR A 140 0.26 -21.81 -2.46
N GLU A 141 0.93 -20.84 -1.85
CA GLU A 141 2.05 -21.06 -0.93
C GLU A 141 1.59 -21.35 0.50
N ILE A 142 0.61 -20.59 1.02
CA ILE A 142 0.14 -20.73 2.41
C ILE A 142 -1.08 -21.66 2.49
N GLN A 143 -1.95 -21.61 1.47
CA GLN A 143 -3.18 -22.39 1.35
C GLN A 143 -3.18 -23.20 0.04
N PRO A 144 -2.26 -24.18 -0.09
CA PRO A 144 -2.09 -24.95 -1.30
C PRO A 144 -3.37 -25.67 -1.72
N LEU A 145 -4.05 -26.37 -0.81
CA LEU A 145 -5.26 -27.14 -1.13
C LEU A 145 -6.43 -26.26 -1.55
N GLN A 146 -6.66 -25.14 -0.86
CA GLN A 146 -7.76 -24.22 -1.19
C GLN A 146 -7.57 -23.60 -2.59
N SER A 147 -6.34 -23.21 -2.92
CA SER A 147 -6.02 -22.64 -4.23
C SER A 147 -6.27 -23.64 -5.36
N ARG A 148 -5.91 -24.90 -5.12
CA ARG A 148 -6.11 -26.02 -6.04
C ARG A 148 -7.59 -26.31 -6.30
N VAL A 149 -8.38 -26.34 -5.24
CA VAL A 149 -9.85 -26.47 -5.33
C VAL A 149 -10.46 -25.27 -6.06
N ALA A 150 -9.99 -24.05 -5.79
CA ALA A 150 -10.46 -22.84 -6.46
C ALA A 150 -10.16 -22.86 -7.98
N LEU A 151 -8.96 -23.30 -8.38
CA LEU A 151 -8.60 -23.49 -9.79
C LEU A 151 -9.44 -24.57 -10.46
N PHE A 152 -9.63 -25.73 -9.81
CA PHE A 152 -10.49 -26.79 -10.33
C PHE A 152 -11.93 -26.30 -10.55
N ASN A 153 -12.49 -25.57 -9.59
CA ASN A 153 -13.83 -24.98 -9.72
C ASN A 153 -13.90 -23.94 -10.85
N ALA A 154 -12.85 -23.14 -11.05
CA ALA A 154 -12.76 -22.21 -12.19
C ALA A 154 -12.75 -22.97 -13.52
N CYS A 155 -11.96 -24.05 -13.64
CA CYS A 155 -11.92 -24.91 -14.83
C CYS A 155 -13.28 -25.57 -15.10
N LYS A 156 -13.97 -26.06 -14.07
CA LYS A 156 -15.33 -26.61 -14.20
C LYS A 156 -16.35 -25.58 -14.64
N LYS A 157 -16.30 -24.35 -14.11
CA LYS A 157 -17.16 -23.25 -14.56
C LYS A 157 -17.01 -22.96 -16.06
N MET A 158 -15.80 -23.10 -16.59
CA MET A 158 -15.53 -22.95 -18.02
C MET A 158 -15.93 -24.17 -18.88
N GLY A 159 -16.39 -25.26 -18.28
CA GLY A 159 -16.64 -26.51 -18.99
C GLY A 159 -15.38 -27.15 -19.57
N ILE A 160 -14.23 -27.05 -18.86
CA ILE A 160 -13.03 -27.82 -19.21
C ILE A 160 -13.25 -29.28 -18.76
N ASP A 161 -13.09 -30.22 -19.69
CA ASP A 161 -13.11 -31.65 -19.41
C ASP A 161 -11.77 -32.13 -18.85
N ALA A 162 -11.48 -31.69 -17.63
CA ALA A 162 -10.35 -32.13 -16.84
C ALA A 162 -10.82 -32.54 -15.45
N ASN A 163 -10.24 -33.61 -14.93
CA ASN A 163 -10.42 -34.04 -13.55
C ASN A 163 -9.49 -33.25 -12.60
N TYR A 164 -9.70 -33.42 -11.29
CA TYR A 164 -8.93 -32.67 -10.28
C TYR A 164 -7.42 -32.92 -10.40
N LEU A 165 -6.99 -34.16 -10.62
CA LEU A 165 -5.57 -34.51 -10.74
C LEU A 165 -4.92 -33.91 -11.99
N GLU A 166 -5.65 -33.82 -13.11
CA GLU A 166 -5.15 -33.19 -14.34
C GLU A 166 -4.93 -31.69 -14.15
N VAL A 167 -5.91 -30.99 -13.56
CA VAL A 167 -5.77 -29.56 -13.20
C VAL A 167 -4.59 -29.36 -12.27
N MET A 168 -4.43 -30.26 -11.31
CA MET A 168 -3.32 -30.24 -10.37
C MET A 168 -1.96 -30.38 -11.02
N MET A 169 -1.79 -31.41 -11.84
CA MET A 169 -0.53 -31.67 -12.54
C MET A 169 -0.18 -30.54 -13.49
N ALA A 170 -1.15 -29.99 -14.22
CA ALA A 170 -0.95 -28.84 -15.09
C ALA A 170 -0.42 -27.62 -14.32
N PHE A 171 -0.99 -27.35 -13.14
CA PHE A 171 -0.59 -26.22 -12.30
C PHE A 171 0.84 -26.37 -11.74
N GLU A 172 1.18 -27.54 -11.19
CA GLU A 172 2.53 -27.81 -10.67
C GLU A 172 3.60 -27.71 -11.76
N GLN A 173 3.31 -28.26 -12.95
CA GLN A 173 4.22 -28.19 -14.08
C GLN A 173 4.41 -26.75 -14.58
N ALA A 174 3.34 -25.95 -14.62
CA ALA A 174 3.41 -24.54 -14.99
C ALA A 174 4.24 -23.73 -13.96
N ILE A 175 4.07 -23.96 -12.66
CA ILE A 175 4.92 -23.35 -11.61
C ILE A 175 6.39 -23.72 -11.82
N ALA A 176 6.68 -25.01 -12.05
CA ALA A 176 8.06 -25.47 -12.23
C ALA A 176 8.72 -24.83 -13.47
N SER A 177 7.98 -24.78 -14.58
CA SER A 177 8.37 -24.13 -15.84
C SER A 177 8.68 -22.64 -15.63
N HIS A 178 7.79 -21.91 -14.96
CA HIS A 178 7.96 -20.49 -14.63
C HIS A 178 9.19 -20.23 -13.73
N LYS A 179 9.41 -21.07 -12.71
CA LYS A 179 10.60 -21.02 -11.84
C LYS A 179 11.89 -21.30 -12.61
N GLU A 180 11.88 -22.23 -13.56
CA GLU A 180 13.05 -22.53 -14.40
C GLU A 180 13.40 -21.34 -15.30
N LYS A 181 12.40 -20.72 -15.95
CA LYS A 181 12.58 -19.51 -16.76
C LYS A 181 13.12 -18.35 -15.94
N SER A 182 12.60 -18.13 -14.73
CA SER A 182 13.11 -17.12 -13.79
C SER A 182 14.59 -17.35 -13.45
N LYS A 183 14.98 -18.59 -13.13
CA LYS A 183 16.40 -18.94 -12.89
C LYS A 183 17.29 -18.68 -14.11
N LYS A 184 16.78 -18.94 -15.33
CA LYS A 184 17.53 -18.63 -16.57
C LYS A 184 17.77 -17.13 -16.74
N LEU A 185 16.79 -16.28 -16.43
CA LEU A 185 16.94 -14.82 -16.48
C LEU A 185 18.01 -14.32 -15.50
N ILE A 186 17.97 -14.79 -14.25
CA ILE A 186 18.98 -14.47 -13.22
C ILE A 186 20.38 -14.90 -13.69
N LYS A 187 20.49 -16.11 -14.25
CA LYS A 187 21.77 -16.62 -14.78
C LYS A 187 22.32 -15.74 -15.89
N VAL A 188 21.48 -15.31 -16.84
CA VAL A 188 21.87 -14.42 -17.94
C VAL A 188 22.37 -13.07 -17.40
N GLY A 189 21.63 -12.45 -16.48
CA GLY A 189 22.05 -11.20 -15.85
C GLY A 189 23.36 -11.33 -15.09
N SER A 190 23.50 -12.38 -14.27
CA SER A 190 24.71 -12.64 -13.48
C SER A 190 25.94 -12.90 -14.35
N GLN A 191 25.79 -13.62 -15.46
CA GLN A 191 26.89 -13.86 -16.41
C GLN A 191 27.33 -12.55 -17.07
N PHE A 192 26.37 -11.72 -17.49
CA PHE A 192 26.69 -10.42 -18.05
C PHE A 192 27.42 -9.52 -17.04
N ILE A 193 26.90 -9.37 -15.82
CA ILE A 193 27.48 -8.50 -14.78
C ILE A 193 28.92 -8.91 -14.47
N LYS A 194 29.24 -10.21 -14.46
CA LYS A 194 30.61 -10.70 -14.22
C LYS A 194 31.59 -10.39 -15.36
N MET A 195 31.12 -10.36 -16.60
CA MET A 195 31.95 -10.18 -17.79
C MET A 195 31.99 -8.74 -18.30
N HIS A 196 31.02 -7.92 -17.91
CA HIS A 196 30.85 -6.57 -18.42
C HIS A 196 31.91 -5.63 -17.87
N ASN A 197 32.61 -4.93 -18.76
CA ASN A 197 33.54 -3.87 -18.42
C ASN A 197 33.06 -2.56 -19.05
N GLY A 198 32.36 -1.76 -18.26
CA GLY A 198 31.77 -0.49 -18.68
C GLY A 198 30.55 -0.15 -17.86
N MET A 199 29.75 0.78 -18.36
CA MET A 199 28.48 1.13 -17.73
C MET A 199 27.34 0.26 -18.24
N ALA A 200 26.43 -0.12 -17.37
CA ALA A 200 25.14 -0.69 -17.72
C ALA A 200 24.07 -0.08 -16.83
N VAL A 201 22.84 -0.06 -17.34
CA VAL A 201 21.67 0.38 -16.59
C VAL A 201 20.90 -0.83 -16.10
N VAL A 202 20.33 -0.74 -14.91
CA VAL A 202 19.35 -1.68 -14.41
C VAL A 202 18.01 -0.97 -14.21
N LEU A 203 16.99 -1.40 -14.93
CA LEU A 203 15.62 -0.91 -14.72
C LEU A 203 15.04 -1.57 -13.48
N LEU A 204 14.79 -0.74 -12.48
CA LEU A 204 14.08 -1.10 -11.26
C LEU A 204 12.64 -0.65 -11.36
N GLY A 205 11.72 -1.48 -10.88
CA GLY A 205 10.30 -1.17 -10.96
C GLY A 205 9.45 -2.43 -10.99
N ARG A 206 8.14 -2.22 -11.01
CA ARG A 206 7.18 -3.32 -11.11
C ARG A 206 7.21 -3.93 -12.51
N PRO A 207 7.08 -5.27 -12.66
CA PRO A 207 7.10 -5.92 -13.97
C PRO A 207 6.13 -5.29 -14.98
N TYR A 208 4.92 -4.95 -14.51
CA TYR A 208 3.89 -4.29 -15.31
C TYR A 208 4.17 -2.83 -15.68
N ASN A 209 5.19 -2.19 -15.10
CA ASN A 209 5.64 -0.86 -15.50
C ASN A 209 6.82 -0.92 -16.46
N VAL A 210 7.73 -1.89 -16.28
CA VAL A 210 9.00 -1.95 -17.02
C VAL A 210 8.98 -2.87 -18.22
N LEU A 211 8.12 -3.90 -18.24
CA LEU A 211 8.10 -4.91 -19.30
C LEU A 211 7.18 -4.57 -20.47
N PRO A 212 5.89 -4.22 -20.28
CA PRO A 212 5.02 -3.92 -21.42
C PRO A 212 5.41 -2.61 -22.09
N GLU A 213 5.54 -2.61 -23.41
CA GLU A 213 5.88 -1.42 -24.20
C GLU A 213 4.81 -0.32 -24.08
N SER A 214 3.54 -0.72 -23.94
CA SER A 214 2.40 0.19 -23.69
C SER A 214 2.51 0.95 -22.35
N MET A 215 3.31 0.44 -21.40
CA MET A 215 3.51 1.03 -20.09
C MET A 215 4.88 1.72 -19.98
N ASN A 216 5.95 1.13 -20.49
CA ASN A 216 7.32 1.61 -20.27
C ASN A 216 7.77 2.74 -21.21
N LYS A 217 6.92 3.18 -22.15
CA LYS A 217 7.18 4.30 -23.08
C LYS A 217 8.50 4.17 -23.86
N SER A 218 8.91 2.94 -24.19
CA SER A 218 10.15 2.64 -24.92
C SER A 218 11.44 3.11 -24.22
N ILE A 219 11.40 3.40 -22.90
CA ILE A 219 12.57 3.76 -22.10
C ILE A 219 13.76 2.80 -22.28
N PRO A 220 13.58 1.46 -22.28
CA PRO A 220 14.70 0.54 -22.51
C PRO A 220 15.41 0.78 -23.85
N SER A 221 14.65 1.05 -24.92
CA SER A 221 15.18 1.25 -26.27
C SER A 221 16.00 2.54 -26.38
N ILE A 222 15.64 3.60 -25.66
CA ILE A 222 16.38 4.87 -25.65
C ILE A 222 17.82 4.63 -25.15
N PHE A 223 17.98 3.91 -24.03
CA PHE A 223 19.31 3.58 -23.49
C PHE A 223 20.13 2.68 -24.44
N VAL A 224 19.49 1.67 -25.05
CA VAL A 224 20.15 0.76 -26.01
C VAL A 224 20.63 1.54 -27.24
N ASN A 225 19.82 2.45 -27.77
CA ASN A 225 20.17 3.31 -28.90
C ASN A 225 21.36 4.24 -28.57
N LEU A 226 21.49 4.64 -27.30
CA LEU A 226 22.61 5.43 -26.78
C LEU A 226 23.85 4.57 -26.43
N GLY A 227 23.86 3.28 -26.76
CA GLY A 227 25.02 2.40 -26.57
C GLY A 227 25.13 1.77 -25.19
N ILE A 228 24.09 1.84 -24.35
CA ILE A 228 24.13 1.39 -22.95
C ILE A 228 23.29 0.11 -22.78
N PRO A 229 23.87 -1.01 -22.31
CA PRO A 229 23.12 -2.21 -21.98
C PRO A 229 22.11 -1.96 -20.85
N VAL A 230 20.92 -2.56 -20.97
CA VAL A 230 19.81 -2.38 -20.02
C VAL A 230 19.36 -3.73 -19.47
N LEU A 231 19.62 -3.99 -18.19
CA LEU A 231 19.12 -5.15 -17.45
C LEU A 231 17.79 -4.84 -16.78
N TYR A 232 17.08 -5.88 -16.37
CA TYR A 232 15.86 -5.79 -15.57
C TYR A 232 16.11 -6.28 -14.14
N GLN A 233 15.33 -5.77 -13.19
CA GLN A 233 15.40 -6.09 -11.77
C GLN A 233 15.45 -7.60 -11.44
N ASP A 234 14.63 -8.40 -12.11
CA ASP A 234 14.53 -9.86 -11.95
C ASP A 234 15.72 -10.64 -12.55
N MET A 235 16.68 -9.94 -13.16
CA MET A 235 17.95 -10.51 -13.62
C MET A 235 19.10 -10.29 -12.62
N ILE A 236 18.84 -9.58 -11.52
CA ILE A 236 19.83 -9.30 -10.47
C ILE A 236 19.78 -10.41 -9.43
N ASP A 237 20.91 -11.09 -9.23
CA ASP A 237 21.08 -12.12 -8.21
C ASP A 237 21.57 -11.51 -6.90
N TYR A 238 20.99 -11.97 -5.78
CA TYR A 238 21.40 -11.59 -4.44
C TYR A 238 20.94 -12.62 -3.41
N THR A 239 21.71 -12.70 -2.33
CA THR A 239 21.45 -13.55 -1.16
C THR A 239 20.88 -12.73 -0.01
N LYS A 240 20.50 -13.40 1.10
CA LYS A 240 20.08 -12.69 2.32
C LYS A 240 21.22 -11.87 2.91
N ASP A 241 22.44 -12.38 2.85
CA ASP A 241 23.63 -11.71 3.39
C ASP A 241 23.93 -10.39 2.65
N ASP A 242 23.63 -10.32 1.35
CA ASP A 242 23.83 -9.10 0.56
C ASP A 242 22.93 -7.92 1.01
N VAL A 243 21.82 -8.21 1.70
CA VAL A 243 20.80 -7.22 2.11
C VAL A 243 20.62 -7.10 3.62
N GLU A 244 21.47 -7.75 4.43
CA GLU A 244 21.37 -7.75 5.90
C GLU A 244 21.36 -6.33 6.50
N GLU A 245 22.14 -5.40 5.93
CA GLU A 245 22.22 -4.00 6.40
C GLU A 245 20.88 -3.24 6.35
N ILE A 246 19.91 -3.71 5.56
CA ILE A 246 18.61 -3.08 5.37
C ILE A 246 17.45 -3.97 5.84
N GLU A 247 17.74 -5.02 6.60
CA GLU A 247 16.76 -6.05 6.97
C GLU A 247 15.56 -5.50 7.77
N ASP A 248 15.81 -4.55 8.68
CA ASP A 248 14.76 -3.83 9.42
C ASP A 248 13.83 -3.04 8.48
N LEU A 249 14.40 -2.42 7.44
CA LEU A 249 13.61 -1.72 6.43
C LEU A 249 12.81 -2.70 5.56
N LEU A 250 13.37 -3.86 5.23
CA LEU A 250 12.67 -4.93 4.50
C LEU A 250 11.57 -5.58 5.35
N THR A 251 11.68 -5.53 6.68
CA THR A 251 10.61 -5.93 7.61
C THR A 251 9.45 -4.92 7.59
N ALA A 252 9.75 -3.63 7.42
CA ALA A 252 8.76 -2.57 7.23
C ALA A 252 8.03 -2.70 5.89
N PHE A 253 8.78 -2.86 4.79
CA PHE A 253 8.23 -3.05 3.44
C PHE A 253 7.55 -4.41 3.28
N HIS A 254 6.27 -4.47 3.67
CA HIS A 254 5.42 -5.64 3.50
C HIS A 254 4.99 -5.89 2.06
N TRP A 255 5.14 -4.91 1.15
CA TRP A 255 4.78 -5.13 -0.25
C TRP A 255 5.87 -5.88 -1.02
N HIS A 256 5.49 -6.97 -1.69
CA HIS A 256 6.38 -7.84 -2.46
C HIS A 256 7.27 -7.04 -3.43
N TYR A 257 6.68 -6.33 -4.41
CA TYR A 257 7.47 -5.58 -5.39
C TYR A 257 8.27 -4.43 -4.78
N ALA A 258 7.77 -3.77 -3.72
CA ALA A 258 8.51 -2.70 -3.06
C ALA A 258 9.78 -3.24 -2.39
N SER A 259 9.66 -4.37 -1.68
CA SER A 259 10.82 -5.05 -1.08
C SER A 259 11.85 -5.46 -2.14
N LYS A 260 11.40 -6.04 -3.26
CA LYS A 260 12.27 -6.44 -4.38
C LYS A 260 13.01 -5.27 -5.04
N ILE A 261 12.35 -4.12 -5.18
CA ILE A 261 13.00 -2.89 -5.68
C ILE A 261 14.09 -2.42 -4.71
N ILE A 262 13.81 -2.42 -3.40
CA ILE A 262 14.76 -1.96 -2.37
C ILE A 262 15.95 -2.92 -2.22
N GLU A 263 15.72 -4.24 -2.26
CA GLU A 263 16.77 -5.27 -2.28
C GLU A 263 17.71 -5.05 -3.48
N ALA A 264 17.15 -4.96 -4.70
CA ALA A 264 17.93 -4.75 -5.91
C ALA A 264 18.68 -3.42 -5.89
N ALA A 265 18.03 -2.33 -5.43
CA ALA A 265 18.67 -1.03 -5.29
C ALA A 265 19.87 -1.09 -4.34
N HIS A 266 19.73 -1.74 -3.18
CA HIS A 266 20.83 -1.90 -2.24
C HIS A 266 22.02 -2.67 -2.85
N VAL A 267 21.74 -3.80 -3.51
CA VAL A 267 22.77 -4.60 -4.18
C VAL A 267 23.47 -3.80 -5.26
N ILE A 268 22.70 -3.11 -6.13
CA ILE A 268 23.25 -2.28 -7.20
C ILE A 268 24.08 -1.13 -6.63
N SER A 269 23.69 -0.54 -5.49
CA SER A 269 24.45 0.57 -4.89
C SER A 269 25.92 0.23 -4.61
N LYS A 270 26.22 -1.05 -4.37
CA LYS A 270 27.56 -1.59 -4.07
C LYS A 270 28.34 -2.08 -5.30
N LYS A 271 27.77 -2.03 -6.51
CA LYS A 271 28.37 -2.61 -7.73
C LYS A 271 28.85 -1.53 -8.70
N ASP A 272 30.15 -1.47 -8.99
CA ASP A 272 30.70 -0.51 -9.95
C ASP A 272 30.12 -0.72 -11.36
N GLY A 273 29.95 0.38 -12.10
CA GLY A 273 29.45 0.36 -13.48
C GLY A 273 27.96 0.06 -13.65
N LEU A 274 27.23 -0.37 -12.63
CA LEU A 274 25.78 -0.60 -12.71
C LEU A 274 24.99 0.60 -12.18
N TYR A 275 24.15 1.23 -13.00
CA TYR A 275 23.38 2.41 -12.60
C TYR A 275 21.88 2.13 -12.57
N PRO A 276 21.18 2.43 -11.46
CA PRO A 276 19.76 2.13 -11.34
C PRO A 276 18.90 3.24 -11.96
N VAL A 277 17.88 2.82 -12.71
CA VAL A 277 16.80 3.67 -13.19
C VAL A 277 15.49 3.14 -12.62
N LEU A 278 14.93 3.85 -11.65
CA LEU A 278 13.65 3.51 -11.02
C LEU A 278 12.50 4.03 -11.88
N VAL A 279 11.73 3.11 -12.46
CA VAL A 279 10.51 3.41 -13.22
C VAL A 279 9.29 3.16 -12.35
N THR A 280 8.54 4.22 -12.05
CA THR A 280 7.35 4.18 -11.20
C THR A 280 6.17 4.86 -11.92
N SER A 281 4.99 4.88 -11.29
CA SER A 281 3.78 5.50 -11.86
C SER A 281 3.24 6.58 -10.93
N PHE A 282 2.62 7.61 -11.50
CA PHE A 282 1.88 8.60 -10.71
C PHE A 282 0.77 7.93 -9.87
N LYS A 283 0.49 8.49 -8.69
CA LYS A 283 -0.44 7.95 -7.66
C LYS A 283 -0.12 6.54 -7.14
N CYS A 284 1.09 6.02 -7.35
CA CYS A 284 1.49 4.75 -6.75
C CYS A 284 1.91 4.93 -5.28
N ALA A 285 0.96 4.75 -4.36
CA ALA A 285 1.18 4.92 -2.92
C ALA A 285 2.39 4.14 -2.36
N PRO A 286 2.55 2.81 -2.58
CA PRO A 286 3.74 2.09 -2.12
C PRO A 286 5.05 2.66 -2.66
N ASP A 287 5.06 3.09 -3.93
CA ASP A 287 6.28 3.56 -4.57
C ASP A 287 6.66 4.96 -4.07
N SER A 288 5.72 5.74 -3.53
CA SER A 288 6.05 6.98 -2.82
C SER A 288 6.99 6.73 -1.64
N PHE A 289 6.86 5.60 -0.95
CA PHE A 289 7.81 5.18 0.09
C PHE A 289 9.10 4.63 -0.53
N VAL A 290 8.99 3.79 -1.56
CA VAL A 290 10.17 3.22 -2.26
C VAL A 290 11.10 4.31 -2.76
N MET A 291 10.56 5.37 -3.37
CA MET A 291 11.35 6.49 -3.87
C MET A 291 12.21 7.14 -2.79
N GLU A 292 11.66 7.38 -1.59
CA GLU A 292 12.41 7.99 -0.48
C GLU A 292 13.59 7.11 -0.06
N TYR A 293 13.35 5.82 0.18
CA TYR A 293 14.41 4.93 0.64
C TYR A 293 15.39 4.55 -0.47
N PHE A 294 14.93 4.48 -1.72
CA PHE A 294 15.78 4.34 -2.90
C PHE A 294 16.80 5.48 -2.98
N LYS A 295 16.35 6.74 -2.84
CA LYS A 295 17.24 7.91 -2.82
C LYS A 295 18.26 7.79 -1.68
N ARG A 296 17.81 7.50 -0.45
CA ARG A 296 18.70 7.35 0.71
C ARG A 296 19.78 6.28 0.50
N ILE A 297 19.42 5.13 -0.10
CA ILE A 297 20.38 4.06 -0.40
C ILE A 297 21.44 4.57 -1.38
N MET A 298 21.03 5.26 -2.43
CA MET A 298 21.93 5.77 -3.45
C MET A 298 22.79 6.93 -2.94
N ASP A 299 22.21 7.87 -2.20
CA ASP A 299 22.90 9.01 -1.60
C ASP A 299 23.96 8.54 -0.58
N LYS A 300 23.63 7.53 0.25
CA LYS A 300 24.60 6.91 1.17
C LYS A 300 25.78 6.32 0.40
N ALA A 301 25.52 5.68 -0.74
CA ALA A 301 26.56 5.11 -1.60
C ALA A 301 27.30 6.17 -2.46
N GLY A 302 26.86 7.43 -2.48
CA GLY A 302 27.38 8.45 -3.38
C GLY A 302 27.11 8.16 -4.86
N LYS A 303 26.08 7.35 -5.16
CA LYS A 303 25.85 6.77 -6.47
C LYS A 303 24.75 7.53 -7.22
N PRO A 304 24.98 8.03 -8.44
CA PRO A 304 23.93 8.69 -9.21
C PRO A 304 22.87 7.68 -9.67
N TYR A 305 21.64 8.17 -9.78
CA TYR A 305 20.47 7.39 -10.17
C TYR A 305 19.51 8.24 -11.00
N LEU A 306 18.54 7.59 -11.63
CA LEU A 306 17.42 8.25 -12.30
C LEU A 306 16.11 7.69 -11.77
N ILE A 307 15.14 8.57 -11.47
CA ILE A 307 13.77 8.18 -11.16
C ILE A 307 12.89 8.72 -12.28
N LEU A 308 12.19 7.83 -12.99
CA LEU A 308 11.20 8.17 -14.01
C LEU A 308 9.82 7.80 -13.49
N GLN A 309 9.03 8.82 -13.17
CA GLN A 309 7.62 8.64 -12.83
C GLN A 309 6.81 8.77 -14.12
N LEU A 310 6.10 7.71 -14.47
CA LEU A 310 5.30 7.61 -15.68
C LEU A 310 3.95 8.30 -15.47
N ASP A 311 3.61 9.19 -16.39
CA ASP A 311 2.29 9.80 -16.54
C ASP A 311 1.79 9.67 -18.00
N GLU A 312 0.47 9.79 -18.19
CA GLU A 312 -0.19 9.68 -19.50
C GLU A 312 0.13 10.88 -20.40
N HIS A 313 0.31 12.06 -19.82
CA HIS A 313 0.58 13.31 -20.55
C HIS A 313 2.06 13.51 -20.92
N ASP A 314 2.94 12.62 -20.48
CA ASP A 314 4.37 12.77 -20.72
C ASP A 314 4.73 12.45 -22.17
N SER A 315 5.28 13.45 -22.86
CA SER A 315 5.90 13.25 -24.17
C SER A 315 7.17 12.40 -24.05
N THR A 316 7.44 11.56 -25.05
CA THR A 316 8.69 10.78 -25.15
C THR A 316 9.94 11.67 -25.08
N VAL A 317 9.86 12.89 -25.63
CA VAL A 317 10.94 13.90 -25.59
C VAL A 317 11.35 14.27 -24.16
N GLY A 318 10.39 14.33 -23.23
CA GLY A 318 10.66 14.61 -21.82
C GLY A 318 11.48 13.51 -21.14
N TYR A 319 11.31 12.25 -21.54
CA TYR A 319 12.11 11.14 -21.02
C TYR A 319 13.52 11.11 -21.62
N GLU A 320 13.66 11.35 -22.92
CA GLU A 320 14.95 11.35 -23.62
C GLU A 320 15.94 12.33 -22.98
N THR A 321 15.53 13.59 -22.79
CA THR A 321 16.40 14.63 -22.18
C THR A 321 16.85 14.28 -20.76
N ARG A 322 15.97 13.68 -19.94
CA ARG A 322 16.30 13.22 -18.59
C ARG A 322 17.24 12.02 -18.59
N ILE A 323 17.06 11.11 -19.55
CA ILE A 323 17.93 9.95 -19.76
C ILE A 323 19.33 10.42 -20.19
N GLU A 324 19.44 11.34 -21.15
CA GLU A 324 20.73 11.90 -21.58
C GLU A 324 21.48 12.58 -20.43
N ALA A 325 20.78 13.38 -19.62
CA ALA A 325 21.35 14.01 -18.44
C ALA A 325 21.83 12.98 -17.40
N ALA A 326 21.03 11.94 -17.15
CA ALA A 326 21.41 10.85 -16.24
C ALA A 326 22.65 10.11 -16.74
N ILE A 327 22.71 9.78 -18.03
CA ILE A 327 23.87 9.11 -18.64
C ILE A 327 25.13 9.95 -18.47
N ARG A 328 25.05 11.28 -18.65
CA ARG A 328 26.20 12.17 -18.41
C ARG A 328 26.67 12.09 -16.95
N SER A 329 25.74 12.08 -16.00
CA SER A 329 26.06 11.90 -14.58
C SER A 329 26.72 10.53 -14.31
N PHE A 330 26.19 9.47 -14.91
CA PHE A 330 26.74 8.11 -14.79
C PHE A 330 28.15 8.02 -15.36
N LYS A 331 28.42 8.65 -16.52
CA LYS A 331 29.76 8.72 -17.12
C LYS A 331 30.76 9.43 -16.22
N ASN A 332 30.36 10.57 -15.65
CA ASN A 332 31.21 11.33 -14.74
C ASN A 332 31.54 10.51 -13.49
N HIS A 333 30.53 9.89 -12.87
CA HIS A 333 30.72 9.04 -11.70
C HIS A 333 31.62 7.84 -12.02
N TYR A 334 31.39 7.15 -13.15
CA TYR A 334 32.19 5.99 -13.56
C TYR A 334 33.68 6.32 -13.76
N GLY A 335 33.99 7.55 -14.21
CA GLY A 335 35.36 8.03 -14.38
C GLY A 335 36.00 8.62 -13.12
N SER A 336 35.30 8.63 -11.99
CA SER A 336 35.73 9.25 -10.73
C SER A 336 35.66 8.27 -9.55
N LEU A 337 36.35 8.56 -8.45
CA LEU A 337 36.20 7.79 -7.21
C LEU A 337 34.89 8.18 -6.51
N PRO A 338 34.04 7.22 -6.12
CA PRO A 338 32.83 7.51 -5.34
C PRO A 338 33.17 8.14 -3.99
N ALA A 339 32.38 9.13 -3.57
CA ALA A 339 32.45 9.71 -2.24
C ALA A 339 31.15 9.37 -1.47
N PRO A 340 31.13 8.27 -0.69
CA PRO A 340 29.95 7.87 0.07
C PRO A 340 29.59 8.89 1.15
N ASN A 341 28.29 9.15 1.30
CA ASN A 341 27.77 10.06 2.32
C ASN A 341 27.37 9.30 3.59
N HIS A 342 28.26 9.32 4.59
CA HIS A 342 28.07 8.60 5.84
C HIS A 342 27.01 9.22 6.78
N HIS A 343 26.53 10.44 6.48
CA HIS A 343 25.51 11.09 7.30
C HIS A 343 24.08 10.66 6.96
N VAL A 344 23.87 10.01 5.81
CA VAL A 344 22.53 9.57 5.39
C VAL A 344 22.13 8.29 6.12
N ARG A 345 21.07 8.38 6.92
CA ARG A 345 20.45 7.21 7.55
C ARG A 345 19.40 6.60 6.62
N VAL A 346 19.66 5.37 6.18
CA VAL A 346 18.73 4.59 5.34
C VAL A 346 17.61 3.97 6.16
N VAL A 347 17.94 3.33 7.28
CA VAL A 347 16.99 2.62 8.14
C VAL A 347 16.60 3.52 9.33
N PRO A 348 15.34 3.98 9.43
CA PRO A 348 14.89 4.78 10.55
C PRO A 348 14.85 3.94 11.83
N LYS A 349 15.26 4.53 12.96
CA LYS A 349 15.24 3.86 14.27
C LYS A 349 13.87 4.02 14.94
N ILE A 350 13.06 2.98 14.87
CA ILE A 350 11.82 2.83 15.64
C ILE A 350 12.08 2.08 16.95
N THR A 351 11.14 2.12 17.89
CA THR A 351 11.25 1.39 19.17
C THR A 351 9.96 0.67 19.51
N ARG A 352 10.08 -0.43 20.26
CA ARG A 352 8.98 -1.14 20.92
C ARG A 352 9.25 -1.33 22.42
N ASP A 353 10.21 -0.58 22.97
CA ASP A 353 10.81 -0.90 24.28
C ASP A 353 9.85 -0.60 25.44
N SER A 354 9.63 0.68 25.74
CA SER A 354 8.76 1.09 26.83
C SER A 354 8.24 2.50 26.62
N LEU A 355 6.98 2.71 27.04
CA LEU A 355 6.34 4.01 27.14
C LEU A 355 6.55 4.66 28.52
N ALA A 356 7.09 3.92 29.50
CA ALA A 356 7.20 4.38 30.88
C ALA A 356 8.12 5.60 31.01
N GLY A 357 7.68 6.60 31.79
CA GLY A 357 8.44 7.84 32.04
C GLY A 357 8.63 8.74 30.81
N LYS A 358 7.82 8.56 29.76
CA LYS A 358 7.80 9.38 28.55
C LYS A 358 6.47 10.08 28.40
N THR A 359 6.48 11.28 27.82
CA THR A 359 5.26 11.95 27.35
C THR A 359 4.87 11.33 26.01
N VAL A 360 3.72 10.68 25.95
CA VAL A 360 3.23 9.92 24.80
C VAL A 360 2.23 10.74 24.01
N LEU A 361 2.51 11.02 22.74
CA LEU A 361 1.60 11.71 21.84
C LEU A 361 0.87 10.70 20.94
N LEU A 362 -0.46 10.73 20.99
CA LEU A 362 -1.36 9.91 20.18
C LEU A 362 -1.86 10.68 18.97
N PRO A 363 -1.82 10.11 17.75
CA PRO A 363 -2.48 10.67 16.58
C PRO A 363 -3.99 10.80 16.77
N ASN A 364 -4.60 11.84 16.19
CA ASN A 364 -6.03 12.13 16.34
C ASN A 364 -6.87 11.69 15.13
N TRP A 365 -6.94 10.39 14.87
CA TRP A 365 -7.76 9.88 13.75
C TRP A 365 -9.27 9.87 14.03
N ASP A 366 -9.67 9.86 15.30
CA ASP A 366 -11.04 10.01 15.77
C ASP A 366 -10.99 10.64 17.16
N MET A 367 -11.39 11.90 17.27
CA MET A 367 -11.31 12.65 18.53
C MET A 367 -12.11 11.99 19.66
N MET A 368 -13.26 11.38 19.37
CA MET A 368 -14.07 10.71 20.39
C MET A 368 -13.38 9.45 20.89
N ALA A 369 -12.82 8.64 19.99
CA ALA A 369 -12.06 7.45 20.38
C ALA A 369 -10.76 7.83 21.10
N ALA A 370 -9.98 8.76 20.56
CA ALA A 370 -8.69 9.20 21.09
C ALA A 370 -8.80 9.72 22.53
N ARG A 371 -9.88 10.44 22.86
CA ARG A 371 -10.19 10.87 24.23
C ARG A 371 -10.27 9.72 25.24
N LEU A 372 -10.99 8.65 24.88
CA LEU A 372 -11.13 7.46 25.72
C LEU A 372 -9.84 6.62 25.74
N LEU A 373 -9.11 6.54 24.62
CA LEU A 373 -7.80 5.88 24.58
C LEU A 373 -6.78 6.59 25.48
N ARG A 374 -6.74 7.93 25.45
CA ARG A 374 -5.94 8.74 26.38
C ARG A 374 -6.30 8.45 27.83
N ALA A 375 -7.59 8.46 28.17
CA ALA A 375 -8.05 8.17 29.53
C ALA A 375 -7.65 6.75 29.98
N ASN A 376 -7.75 5.77 29.07
CA ASN A 376 -7.31 4.39 29.30
C ASN A 376 -5.81 4.30 29.60
N LEU A 377 -4.97 4.99 28.83
CA LEU A 377 -3.52 4.99 29.06
C LEU A 377 -3.14 5.74 30.35
N GLN A 378 -3.79 6.87 30.64
CA GLN A 378 -3.57 7.63 31.88
C GLN A 378 -3.92 6.83 33.12
N ARG A 379 -4.98 6.01 33.06
CA ARG A 379 -5.34 5.05 34.11
C ARG A 379 -4.21 4.05 34.41
N GLU A 380 -3.46 3.64 33.39
CA GLU A 380 -2.32 2.73 33.50
C GLU A 380 -1.01 3.48 33.85
N GLY A 381 -1.08 4.77 34.20
CA GLY A 381 0.06 5.59 34.62
C GLY A 381 0.91 6.16 33.48
N ILE A 382 0.41 6.15 32.23
CA ILE A 382 1.12 6.71 31.07
C ILE A 382 0.72 8.17 30.90
N ASP A 383 1.73 9.05 30.75
CA ASP A 383 1.57 10.47 30.44
C ASP A 383 1.14 10.66 28.97
N ALA A 384 -0.13 10.35 28.67
CA ALA A 384 -0.67 10.36 27.32
C ALA A 384 -1.40 11.66 26.97
N HIS A 385 -1.13 12.17 25.77
CA HIS A 385 -1.75 13.35 25.17
C HIS A 385 -2.21 13.06 23.74
N ILE A 386 -3.14 13.85 23.24
CA ILE A 386 -3.71 13.71 21.89
C ILE A 386 -3.20 14.88 21.06
N LEU A 387 -2.70 14.58 19.85
CA LEU A 387 -2.38 15.60 18.87
C LEU A 387 -3.65 16.34 18.44
N TYR A 388 -3.54 17.61 18.08
CA TYR A 388 -4.68 18.36 17.56
C TYR A 388 -4.50 18.60 16.07
N GLU A 389 -5.60 18.77 15.37
CA GLU A 389 -5.59 19.08 13.96
C GLU A 389 -6.09 20.50 13.72
N ASP A 390 -5.43 21.20 12.81
CA ASP A 390 -5.89 22.46 12.26
C ASP A 390 -5.50 22.61 10.79
N ASP A 391 -6.21 23.47 10.05
CA ASP A 391 -6.00 23.66 8.60
C ASP A 391 -4.57 24.10 8.26
N ALA A 392 -3.92 24.86 9.15
CA ALA A 392 -2.57 25.36 8.92
C ALA A 392 -1.52 24.24 9.04
N LEU A 393 -1.69 23.32 9.99
CA LEU A 393 -0.86 22.13 10.15
C LEU A 393 -1.06 21.14 9.01
N ILE A 394 -2.30 20.96 8.54
CA ILE A 394 -2.59 20.17 7.34
C ILE A 394 -1.84 20.75 6.13
N ALA A 395 -1.93 22.06 5.91
CA ALA A 395 -1.20 22.74 4.85
C ALA A 395 0.32 22.68 5.03
N LYS A 396 0.84 22.69 6.27
CA LYS A 396 2.27 22.57 6.57
C LYS A 396 2.78 21.16 6.27
N GLY A 397 2.07 20.12 6.74
CA GLY A 397 2.44 18.72 6.56
C GLY A 397 2.44 18.30 5.09
N THR A 398 1.42 18.71 4.33
CA THR A 398 1.28 18.37 2.90
C THR A 398 2.41 18.89 2.02
N ARG A 399 3.15 19.95 2.41
CA ARG A 399 4.31 20.46 1.66
C ARG A 399 5.46 19.45 1.51
N THR A 400 5.52 18.46 2.40
CA THR A 400 6.55 17.40 2.36
C THR A 400 6.03 16.07 1.84
N ASN A 401 4.75 16.02 1.46
CA ASN A 401 4.16 14.81 0.91
C ASN A 401 4.60 14.65 -0.56
N THR A 402 5.07 13.46 -0.90
CA THR A 402 5.55 13.13 -2.26
C THR A 402 4.74 11.99 -2.89
N GLY A 403 3.51 11.77 -2.40
CA GLY A 403 2.58 10.73 -2.84
C GLY A 403 2.18 9.72 -1.77
N GLN A 404 2.60 9.91 -0.51
CA GLN A 404 2.18 9.07 0.62
C GLN A 404 0.73 9.40 1.04
N CYS A 405 0.14 8.59 1.93
CA CYS A 405 -1.11 9.00 2.59
C CYS A 405 -0.93 10.34 3.30
N ILE A 406 -1.82 11.29 3.06
CA ILE A 406 -1.78 12.64 3.65
C ILE A 406 -1.70 12.60 5.20
N PRO A 407 -2.49 11.77 5.92
CA PRO A 407 -2.42 11.68 7.38
C PRO A 407 -1.01 11.45 7.96
N LEU A 408 -0.14 10.73 7.26
CA LEU A 408 1.22 10.45 7.74
C LEU A 408 2.02 11.74 7.95
N ASN A 409 2.04 12.62 6.95
CA ASN A 409 2.77 13.87 7.04
C ASN A 409 2.13 14.80 8.08
N ILE A 410 0.80 14.79 8.17
CA ILE A 410 0.06 15.59 9.15
C ILE A 410 0.45 15.21 10.57
N VAL A 411 0.34 13.92 10.92
CA VAL A 411 0.70 13.41 12.25
C VAL A 411 2.13 13.77 12.64
N ALA A 412 3.08 13.68 11.69
CA ALA A 412 4.46 14.08 11.95
C ALA A 412 4.57 15.59 12.25
N TYR A 413 3.89 16.44 11.49
CA TYR A 413 3.95 17.88 11.70
C TYR A 413 3.16 18.36 12.92
N GLU A 414 2.07 17.69 13.26
CA GLU A 414 1.34 17.90 14.51
C GLU A 414 2.21 17.55 15.72
N TYR A 415 2.96 16.45 15.66
CA TYR A 415 3.94 16.12 16.70
C TYR A 415 4.98 17.23 16.86
N ILE A 416 5.58 17.70 15.75
CA ILE A 416 6.59 18.76 15.78
C ILE A 416 6.01 20.02 16.42
N ASP A 417 4.83 20.44 15.98
CA ASP A 417 4.16 21.64 16.47
C ASP A 417 3.78 21.52 17.94
N TYR A 418 3.25 20.37 18.37
CA TYR A 418 2.90 20.10 19.76
C TYR A 418 4.13 20.22 20.69
N VAL A 419 5.25 19.61 20.29
CA VAL A 419 6.51 19.66 21.04
C VAL A 419 7.05 21.10 21.13
N GLU A 420 7.08 21.83 20.01
CA GLU A 420 7.55 23.22 19.97
C GLU A 420 6.66 24.14 20.82
N LYS A 421 5.33 24.05 20.65
CA LYS A 421 4.35 24.88 21.34
C LYS A 421 4.32 24.66 22.85
N HIS A 422 4.63 23.45 23.31
CA HIS A 422 4.60 23.10 24.74
C HIS A 422 5.99 23.07 25.37
N GLY A 423 7.05 23.42 24.63
CA GLY A 423 8.42 23.43 25.13
C GLY A 423 8.90 22.06 25.60
N LEU A 424 8.41 20.98 24.99
CA LEU A 424 8.76 19.61 25.35
C LEU A 424 10.13 19.23 24.78
N ASN A 425 10.80 18.27 25.42
CA ASN A 425 12.07 17.74 24.93
C ASN A 425 11.82 16.56 23.96
N PRO A 426 12.20 16.65 22.67
CA PRO A 426 12.01 15.55 21.71
C PRO A 426 12.58 14.20 22.15
N ALA A 427 13.66 14.18 22.95
CA ALA A 427 14.27 12.94 23.46
C ALA A 427 13.42 12.24 24.55
N ASN A 428 12.51 12.97 25.18
CA ASN A 428 11.60 12.48 26.23
C ASN A 428 10.12 12.43 25.81
N THR A 429 9.80 12.92 24.61
CA THR A 429 8.45 12.88 24.05
C THR A 429 8.40 11.87 22.90
N ILE A 430 7.48 10.92 22.96
CA ILE A 430 7.40 9.81 22.02
C ILE A 430 6.12 9.91 21.18
N LEU A 431 6.24 9.72 19.86
CA LEU A 431 5.08 9.54 19.01
C LEU A 431 4.67 8.06 19.07
N TRP A 432 3.46 7.76 19.48
CA TRP A 432 2.91 6.41 19.36
C TRP A 432 2.26 6.23 18.00
N MET A 433 2.58 5.15 17.31
CA MET A 433 2.00 4.79 16.03
C MET A 433 1.57 3.32 16.04
N ALA A 434 0.41 3.04 15.44
CA ALA A 434 -0.10 1.68 15.36
C ALA A 434 0.77 0.81 14.43
N ASP A 435 1.10 -0.39 14.90
CA ASP A 435 1.58 -1.48 14.08
C ASP A 435 0.45 -1.98 13.16
N SER A 436 0.83 -2.50 11.99
CA SER A 436 -0.14 -3.02 11.04
C SER A 436 0.43 -4.10 10.15
N GLU A 437 -0.40 -5.11 9.89
CA GLU A 437 -0.15 -6.18 8.91
C GLU A 437 -1.08 -6.11 7.69
N ILE A 438 -1.87 -5.03 7.58
CA ILE A 438 -2.74 -4.81 6.42
C ILE A 438 -1.90 -4.28 5.26
N ALA A 439 -2.34 -4.56 4.04
CA ALA A 439 -1.64 -4.16 2.81
C ALA A 439 -1.64 -2.66 2.49
N CYS A 440 -2.14 -1.83 3.42
CA CYS A 440 -2.18 -0.38 3.31
C CYS A 440 -0.84 0.24 3.77
N ASN A 441 -0.74 1.56 3.66
CA ASN A 441 0.43 2.34 3.99
C ASN A 441 0.72 2.44 5.51
N ILE A 442 -0.24 2.11 6.38
CA ILE A 442 -0.13 2.27 7.84
C ILE A 442 1.15 1.64 8.39
N ARG A 443 1.54 0.45 7.91
CA ARG A 443 2.78 -0.21 8.35
C ARG A 443 4.04 0.63 8.13
N MET A 444 4.05 1.48 7.10
CA MET A 444 5.18 2.36 6.79
C MET A 444 5.13 3.69 7.54
N TYR A 445 4.02 4.04 8.20
CA TYR A 445 3.88 5.32 8.87
C TYR A 445 4.94 5.57 9.94
N PRO A 446 5.23 4.63 10.87
CA PRO A 446 6.22 4.90 11.92
C PRO A 446 7.62 5.22 11.36
N TYR A 447 8.03 4.46 10.34
CA TYR A 447 9.34 4.61 9.71
C TYR A 447 9.44 5.93 8.94
N PHE A 448 8.41 6.29 8.19
CA PHE A 448 8.43 7.52 7.41
C PHE A 448 8.24 8.77 8.28
N ALA A 449 7.43 8.72 9.34
CA ALA A 449 7.37 9.78 10.34
C ALA A 449 8.74 10.00 10.99
N LYS A 450 9.45 8.91 11.35
CA LYS A 450 10.83 9.00 11.86
C LYS A 450 11.79 9.63 10.84
N SER A 451 11.65 9.29 9.56
CA SER A 451 12.42 9.93 8.47
C SER A 451 12.14 11.44 8.36
N ILE A 452 10.89 11.88 8.58
CA ILE A 452 10.54 13.31 8.62
C ILE A 452 11.24 14.00 9.80
N PHE A 453 11.22 13.39 10.99
CA PHE A 453 11.89 13.95 12.18
C PHE A 453 13.41 14.05 12.00
N ASP A 454 14.04 13.00 11.45
CA ASP A 454 15.48 12.98 11.17
C ASP A 454 15.86 14.08 10.17
N SER A 455 15.04 14.30 9.14
CA SER A 455 15.27 15.35 8.14
C SER A 455 14.94 16.76 8.64
N TYR A 456 14.00 16.92 9.58
CA TYR A 456 13.65 18.21 10.17
C TYR A 456 14.80 18.76 11.02
N GLY A 457 15.54 17.88 11.70
CA GLY A 457 16.67 18.24 12.56
C GLY A 457 16.25 19.01 13.80
N LYS A 458 17.11 19.92 14.28
CA LYS A 458 16.87 20.77 15.47
C LYS A 458 16.57 19.97 16.75
N GLY A 459 17.13 18.77 16.89
CA GLY A 459 16.92 17.88 18.02
C GLY A 459 15.80 16.87 17.81
N PHE A 460 14.95 17.02 16.79
CA PHE A 460 13.89 16.05 16.45
C PHE A 460 14.44 14.73 15.91
N GLU A 461 15.70 14.69 15.45
CA GLU A 461 16.40 13.44 15.16
C GLU A 461 16.52 12.52 16.40
N ASN A 462 16.34 13.07 17.62
CA ASN A 462 16.30 12.32 18.88
C ASN A 462 14.89 11.83 19.26
N THR A 463 13.84 12.23 18.53
CA THR A 463 12.48 11.72 18.72
C THR A 463 12.44 10.22 18.51
N LYS A 464 11.82 9.52 19.46
CA LYS A 464 11.46 8.11 19.31
C LYS A 464 10.07 7.99 18.70
N VAL A 465 9.89 7.00 17.82
CA VAL A 465 8.58 6.57 17.34
C VAL A 465 8.31 5.17 17.88
N PHE A 466 7.31 5.06 18.75
CA PHE A 466 6.89 3.79 19.33
C PHE A 466 5.91 3.08 18.40
N VAL A 467 6.15 1.80 18.14
CA VAL A 467 5.27 0.97 17.31
C VAL A 467 4.48 0.02 18.21
N GLY A 468 3.23 0.37 18.47
CA GLY A 468 2.36 -0.33 19.42
C GLY A 468 1.24 -1.12 18.76
N ASP A 469 0.62 -2.04 19.50
CA ASP A 469 -0.59 -2.72 19.04
C ASP A 469 -1.77 -1.76 19.16
N ILE A 470 -2.66 -1.71 18.17
CA ILE A 470 -3.83 -0.79 18.20
C ILE A 470 -4.75 -1.03 19.41
N THR A 471 -4.65 -2.19 20.06
CA THR A 471 -5.37 -2.49 21.30
C THR A 471 -4.65 -1.99 22.55
N PHE A 472 -3.37 -1.60 22.48
CA PHE A 472 -2.49 -1.34 23.62
C PHE A 472 -2.23 -2.55 24.51
N LYS A 473 -2.24 -3.77 23.94
CA LYS A 473 -1.95 -5.01 24.69
C LYS A 473 -0.55 -5.03 25.30
N GLU A 474 0.38 -4.27 24.72
CA GLU A 474 1.74 -4.09 25.22
C GLU A 474 1.81 -3.29 26.53
N VAL A 475 0.75 -2.54 26.86
CA VAL A 475 0.63 -1.83 28.14
C VAL A 475 0.11 -2.77 29.21
N SER A 476 -1.07 -3.35 29.00
CA SER A 476 -1.64 -4.40 29.84
C SER A 476 -2.82 -5.10 29.16
N VAL A 477 -3.20 -6.29 29.66
CA VAL A 477 -4.43 -6.98 29.21
C VAL A 477 -5.66 -6.12 29.50
N LYS A 478 -5.64 -5.38 30.60
CA LYS A 478 -6.72 -4.47 30.98
C LYS A 478 -6.84 -3.31 29.99
N ALA A 479 -5.70 -2.69 29.64
CA ALA A 479 -5.67 -1.67 28.59
C ALA A 479 -6.28 -2.19 27.29
N ALA A 480 -5.94 -3.42 26.86
CA ALA A 480 -6.52 -4.05 25.67
C ALA A 480 -8.05 -4.16 25.69
N ILE A 481 -8.62 -4.62 26.80
CA ILE A 481 -10.07 -4.74 26.97
C ILE A 481 -10.74 -3.35 26.93
N TYR A 482 -10.17 -2.39 27.65
CA TYR A 482 -10.72 -1.03 27.71
C TYR A 482 -10.57 -0.28 26.38
N THR A 483 -9.56 -0.58 25.57
CA THR A 483 -9.43 -0.07 24.20
C THR A 483 -10.56 -0.57 23.30
N TYR A 484 -10.94 -1.84 23.40
CA TYR A 484 -12.14 -2.34 22.70
C TYR A 484 -13.38 -1.55 23.11
N PHE A 485 -13.54 -1.30 24.41
CA PHE A 485 -14.65 -0.48 24.92
C PHE A 485 -14.56 0.97 24.48
N ALA A 486 -13.37 1.56 24.36
CA ALA A 486 -13.18 2.93 23.87
C ALA A 486 -13.71 3.06 22.45
N PHE A 487 -13.32 2.13 21.56
CA PHE A 487 -13.82 2.06 20.19
C PHE A 487 -15.32 1.79 20.10
N MET A 488 -15.87 0.98 21.01
CA MET A 488 -17.30 0.70 21.05
C MET A 488 -18.12 1.90 21.54
N PHE A 489 -17.79 2.47 22.70
CA PHE A 489 -18.56 3.55 23.33
C PHE A 489 -18.50 4.85 22.53
N SER A 490 -17.31 5.24 22.05
CA SER A 490 -17.15 6.42 21.18
C SER A 490 -17.98 6.29 19.89
N GLY A 491 -17.84 5.16 19.17
CA GLY A 491 -18.56 4.93 17.93
C GLY A 491 -20.08 4.83 18.11
N LEU A 492 -20.55 4.19 19.19
CA LEU A 492 -21.98 4.14 19.51
C LEU A 492 -22.53 5.51 19.90
N LEU A 493 -21.79 6.31 20.69
CA LEU A 493 -22.19 7.68 21.02
C LEU A 493 -22.28 8.56 19.76
N ARG A 494 -21.32 8.44 18.84
CA ARG A 494 -21.36 9.11 17.53
C ARG A 494 -22.63 8.74 16.74
N ARG A 495 -23.01 7.46 16.73
CA ARG A 495 -24.27 6.99 16.11
C ARG A 495 -25.52 7.54 16.79
N VAL A 496 -25.51 7.64 18.12
CA VAL A 496 -26.62 8.27 18.85
C VAL A 496 -26.71 9.75 18.46
N GLY A 497 -25.59 10.46 18.42
CA GLY A 497 -25.49 11.83 17.92
C GLY A 497 -26.15 12.01 16.55
N CYS A 498 -25.74 11.20 15.56
CA CYS A 498 -26.28 11.24 14.20
C CYS A 498 -27.79 10.92 14.13
N ARG A 499 -28.36 10.24 15.14
CA ARG A 499 -29.79 9.92 15.22
C ARG A 499 -30.63 11.01 15.89
N TYR A 500 -30.01 11.93 16.63
CA TYR A 500 -30.69 13.00 17.36
C TYR A 500 -30.47 14.37 16.70
N ARG A 501 -29.23 14.71 16.36
CA ARG A 501 -28.84 16.02 15.84
C ARG A 501 -29.65 16.46 14.62
N PRO A 502 -29.92 15.61 13.60
CA PRO A 502 -30.73 16.00 12.44
C PRO A 502 -32.17 16.41 12.79
N TYR A 503 -32.66 16.03 13.97
CA TYR A 503 -34.06 16.16 14.36
C TYR A 503 -34.25 17.06 15.59
N GLU A 504 -33.18 17.62 16.15
CA GLU A 504 -33.27 18.41 17.37
C GLU A 504 -34.07 19.70 17.16
N TYR A 505 -34.87 20.06 18.15
CA TYR A 505 -35.66 21.29 18.09
C TYR A 505 -34.81 22.53 18.39
N ILE A 506 -33.88 22.41 19.35
CA ILE A 506 -32.94 23.47 19.73
C ILE A 506 -31.56 23.06 19.20
N ALA A 507 -31.06 23.79 18.21
CA ALA A 507 -29.75 23.54 17.61
C ALA A 507 -28.63 23.50 18.68
N GLY A 508 -27.73 22.52 18.58
CA GLY A 508 -26.62 22.29 19.50
C GLY A 508 -26.97 21.53 20.78
N SER A 509 -28.23 21.14 20.99
CA SER A 509 -28.61 20.33 22.17
C SER A 509 -27.92 18.97 22.17
N THR A 510 -27.83 18.34 20.99
CA THR A 510 -27.19 17.04 20.82
C THR A 510 -25.68 17.13 21.02
N ASP A 511 -25.03 18.16 20.49
CA ASP A 511 -23.57 18.33 20.66
C ASP A 511 -23.20 18.61 22.13
N LYS A 512 -24.01 19.40 22.83
CA LYS A 512 -23.87 19.59 24.29
C LYS A 512 -24.01 18.27 25.05
N ALA A 513 -24.99 17.44 24.68
CA ALA A 513 -25.18 16.13 25.30
C ALA A 513 -24.01 15.18 25.02
N ILE A 514 -23.49 15.17 23.78
CA ILE A 514 -22.30 14.38 23.40
C ILE A 514 -21.10 14.79 24.24
N GLU A 515 -20.80 16.10 24.35
CA GLU A 515 -19.62 16.55 25.10
C GLU A 515 -19.71 16.21 26.59
N GLN A 516 -20.89 16.41 27.21
CA GLN A 516 -21.13 16.02 28.59
C GLN A 516 -20.98 14.51 28.80
N THR A 517 -21.53 13.69 27.90
CA THR A 517 -21.37 12.23 27.97
C THR A 517 -19.92 11.79 27.73
N MET A 518 -19.20 12.43 26.81
CA MET A 518 -17.78 12.14 26.58
C MET A 518 -16.95 12.42 27.83
N HIS A 519 -17.20 13.54 28.52
CA HIS A 519 -16.53 13.85 29.78
C HIS A 519 -16.80 12.79 30.86
N GLU A 520 -18.05 12.38 31.05
CA GLU A 520 -18.41 11.31 31.99
C GLU A 520 -17.78 9.95 31.60
N PHE A 521 -17.69 9.64 30.29
CA PHE A 521 -16.99 8.45 29.84
C PHE A 521 -15.49 8.52 30.15
N GLU A 522 -14.82 9.66 29.96
CA GLU A 522 -13.41 9.83 30.35
C GLU A 522 -13.21 9.60 31.85
N MET A 523 -14.09 10.14 32.70
CA MET A 523 -14.09 9.91 34.16
C MET A 523 -14.29 8.42 34.49
N ALA A 524 -15.24 7.75 33.84
CA ALA A 524 -15.48 6.31 34.05
C ALA A 524 -14.30 5.44 33.62
N PHE A 525 -13.59 5.80 32.54
CA PHE A 525 -12.35 5.13 32.13
C PHE A 525 -11.25 5.24 33.19
N LYS A 526 -11.23 6.34 33.95
CA LYS A 526 -10.29 6.61 35.05
C LYS A 526 -10.74 6.08 36.42
N ASP A 527 -11.86 5.35 36.48
CA ASP A 527 -12.50 4.89 37.72
C ASP A 527 -12.93 6.02 38.67
N GLU A 528 -13.16 7.23 38.14
CA GLU A 528 -13.63 8.37 38.95
C GLU A 528 -15.15 8.31 39.18
N ILE A 529 -15.89 7.64 38.29
CA ILE A 529 -17.32 7.32 38.42
C ILE A 529 -17.62 5.92 37.89
N GLU A 530 -18.77 5.37 38.27
CA GLU A 530 -19.21 4.05 37.81
C GLU A 530 -19.73 4.08 36.36
N TRP A 531 -19.44 3.03 35.58
CA TRP A 531 -19.95 2.88 34.21
C TRP A 531 -21.47 2.90 34.12
N SER A 532 -22.13 2.29 35.10
CA SER A 532 -23.60 2.26 35.19
C SER A 532 -24.20 3.65 35.38
N GLU A 533 -23.51 4.50 36.14
CA GLU A 533 -23.89 5.91 36.36
C GLU A 533 -23.72 6.72 35.08
N ALA A 534 -22.54 6.68 34.45
CA ALA A 534 -22.26 7.40 33.21
C ALA A 534 -23.25 7.02 32.08
N LEU A 535 -23.58 5.73 31.95
CA LEU A 535 -24.57 5.25 30.99
C LEU A 535 -25.99 5.71 31.34
N SER A 536 -26.38 5.68 32.62
CA SER A 536 -27.69 6.17 33.07
C SER A 536 -27.86 7.66 32.76
N ASN A 537 -26.82 8.46 33.04
CA ASN A 537 -26.80 9.89 32.76
C ASN A 537 -26.87 10.18 31.26
N MET A 538 -26.11 9.45 30.43
CA MET A 538 -26.23 9.53 28.97
C MET A 538 -27.68 9.32 28.52
N VAL A 539 -28.32 8.21 28.94
CA VAL A 539 -29.70 7.91 28.55
C VAL A 539 -30.64 9.04 28.96
N LYS A 540 -30.56 9.52 30.21
CA LYS A 540 -31.37 10.66 30.68
C LYS A 540 -31.16 11.92 29.84
N ARG A 541 -29.90 12.28 29.54
CA ARG A 541 -29.54 13.47 28.73
C ARG A 541 -30.15 13.38 27.33
N PHE A 542 -29.95 12.28 26.62
CA PHE A 542 -30.47 12.13 25.26
C PHE A 542 -31.99 12.02 25.22
N SER A 543 -32.62 11.33 26.18
CA SER A 543 -34.09 11.24 26.27
C SER A 543 -34.76 12.59 26.56
N ALA A 544 -34.04 13.55 27.15
CA ALA A 544 -34.54 14.90 27.39
C ALA A 544 -34.48 15.81 26.15
N ILE A 545 -33.76 15.42 25.09
CA ILE A 545 -33.66 16.22 23.86
C ILE A 545 -34.99 16.17 23.12
N LYS A 546 -35.63 17.33 22.97
CA LYS A 546 -36.83 17.47 22.14
C LYS A 546 -36.44 17.32 20.67
N ILE A 547 -37.00 16.30 20.01
CA ILE A 547 -36.77 16.03 18.58
C ILE A 547 -38.08 16.05 17.79
N LYS A 548 -38.01 16.47 16.52
CA LYS A 548 -39.08 16.35 15.54
C LYS A 548 -38.63 15.43 14.41
N ARG A 549 -39.08 14.17 14.45
CA ARG A 549 -38.77 13.20 13.39
C ARG A 549 -39.41 13.65 12.07
N THR A 550 -38.59 13.73 11.03
CA THR A 550 -39.01 14.00 9.64
C THR A 550 -38.44 12.91 8.74
N ASN A 551 -38.95 12.75 7.52
CA ASN A 551 -38.34 11.83 6.57
C ASN A 551 -37.05 12.44 6.03
N ARG A 552 -35.89 11.91 6.44
CA ARG A 552 -34.57 12.34 5.97
C ARG A 552 -33.87 11.17 5.26
N PRO A 553 -33.24 11.37 4.08
CA PRO A 553 -32.45 10.34 3.44
C PRO A 553 -31.30 9.90 4.33
N LYS A 554 -31.10 8.58 4.44
CA LYS A 554 -29.99 8.01 5.19
C LYS A 554 -28.75 7.92 4.31
N VAL A 555 -27.64 8.45 4.80
CA VAL A 555 -26.37 8.54 4.05
C VAL A 555 -25.29 7.79 4.84
N ALA A 556 -24.79 6.68 4.29
CA ALA A 556 -23.70 5.93 4.90
C ALA A 556 -22.35 6.47 4.45
N ILE A 557 -21.43 6.68 5.39
CA ILE A 557 -20.07 7.16 5.11
C ILE A 557 -19.10 5.98 5.14
N PHE A 558 -18.35 5.79 4.05
CA PHE A 558 -17.27 4.81 3.91
C PHE A 558 -16.02 5.52 3.40
N GLY A 559 -14.84 5.07 3.83
CA GLY A 559 -13.58 5.67 3.41
C GLY A 559 -12.40 5.25 4.27
N ASP A 560 -11.30 5.98 4.09
CA ASP A 560 -10.08 5.82 4.88
C ASP A 560 -10.35 5.98 6.40
N LEU A 561 -9.70 5.14 7.22
CA LEU A 561 -9.97 5.09 8.66
C LEU A 561 -9.62 6.38 9.39
N TYR A 562 -8.62 7.13 8.89
CA TYR A 562 -8.19 8.38 9.49
C TYR A 562 -9.07 9.54 9.06
N VAL A 563 -9.41 9.62 7.77
CA VAL A 563 -10.22 10.73 7.25
C VAL A 563 -11.68 10.59 7.69
N ARG A 564 -12.25 9.38 7.70
CA ARG A 564 -13.70 9.18 7.91
C ARG A 564 -14.24 9.83 9.18
N ASP A 565 -13.60 9.60 10.33
CA ASP A 565 -14.09 10.04 11.65
C ASP A 565 -13.30 11.21 12.23
N ASN A 566 -12.44 11.82 11.41
CA ASN A 566 -11.78 13.06 11.74
C ASN A 566 -12.52 14.25 11.10
N ASP A 567 -13.08 15.10 11.96
CA ASP A 567 -13.95 16.20 11.55
C ASP A 567 -13.21 17.34 10.82
N VAL A 568 -11.88 17.47 10.96
CA VAL A 568 -11.08 18.46 10.23
C VAL A 568 -10.75 17.91 8.84
N MET A 569 -10.19 16.70 8.77
CA MET A 569 -9.77 16.05 7.53
C MET A 569 -10.93 15.75 6.58
N ASN A 570 -12.11 15.40 7.09
CA ASN A 570 -13.31 15.22 6.27
C ASN A 570 -14.10 16.52 6.05
N GLN A 571 -13.62 17.66 6.53
CA GLN A 571 -14.28 18.97 6.41
C GLN A 571 -15.70 18.98 7.01
N ASN A 572 -15.85 18.41 8.19
CA ASN A 572 -17.10 18.27 8.94
C ASN A 572 -18.21 17.58 8.13
N LEU A 573 -17.87 16.49 7.43
CA LEU A 573 -18.75 15.79 6.50
C LEU A 573 -20.10 15.39 7.13
N ILE A 574 -20.09 14.96 8.39
CA ILE A 574 -21.32 14.59 9.11
C ILE A 574 -22.26 15.80 9.22
N ALA A 575 -21.76 16.91 9.79
CA ALA A 575 -22.55 18.12 9.97
C ALA A 575 -23.01 18.70 8.62
N PHE A 576 -22.17 18.61 7.58
CA PHE A 576 -22.53 19.00 6.23
C PHE A 576 -23.75 18.22 5.71
N ILE A 577 -23.73 16.89 5.78
CA ILE A 577 -24.84 16.05 5.31
C ILE A 577 -26.12 16.36 6.10
N GLU A 578 -26.03 16.50 7.42
CA GLU A 578 -27.18 16.74 8.29
C GLU A 578 -27.80 18.11 8.05
N LYS A 579 -26.98 19.14 7.78
CA LYS A 579 -27.43 20.48 7.39
C LYS A 579 -28.21 20.46 6.07
N HIS A 580 -27.88 19.57 5.16
CA HIS A 580 -28.55 19.41 3.86
C HIS A 580 -29.67 18.36 3.88
N GLY A 581 -30.20 18.04 5.07
CA GLY A 581 -31.39 17.23 5.23
C GLY A 581 -31.15 15.72 5.33
N GLY A 582 -29.91 15.26 5.38
CA GLY A 582 -29.58 13.85 5.59
C GLY A 582 -29.62 13.40 7.06
N GLU A 583 -29.65 12.09 7.26
CA GLU A 583 -29.30 11.40 8.50
C GLU A 583 -28.08 10.52 8.22
N VAL A 584 -26.98 10.72 8.96
CA VAL A 584 -25.74 9.99 8.71
C VAL A 584 -25.76 8.62 9.39
N ILE A 585 -25.30 7.60 8.67
CA ILE A 585 -24.98 6.27 9.22
C ILE A 585 -23.47 6.13 9.30
N THR A 586 -22.95 6.10 10.52
CA THR A 586 -21.53 5.79 10.80
C THR A 586 -21.36 4.32 11.19
N THR A 587 -20.15 3.80 10.97
CA THR A 587 -19.76 2.42 11.33
C THR A 587 -18.72 2.45 12.45
N PRO A 588 -19.09 2.10 13.69
CA PRO A 588 -18.16 2.01 14.82
C PRO A 588 -17.02 1.03 14.57
N TYR A 589 -15.82 1.32 15.09
CA TYR A 589 -14.64 0.45 14.92
C TYR A 589 -14.86 -0.98 15.45
N ASN A 590 -15.62 -1.15 16.53
CA ASN A 590 -15.93 -2.48 17.06
C ASN A 590 -16.80 -3.32 16.10
N TYR A 591 -17.52 -2.71 15.16
CA TYR A 591 -18.29 -3.43 14.14
C TYR A 591 -17.35 -3.99 13.07
N TYR A 592 -16.33 -3.24 12.65
CA TYR A 592 -15.29 -3.75 11.76
C TYR A 592 -14.58 -4.96 12.36
N ALA A 593 -14.21 -4.88 13.65
CA ALA A 593 -13.61 -6.02 14.36
C ALA A 593 -14.53 -7.25 14.35
N LYS A 594 -15.84 -7.07 14.59
CA LYS A 594 -16.82 -8.17 14.54
C LYS A 594 -16.98 -8.77 13.14
N MET A 595 -16.94 -7.95 12.08
CA MET A 595 -17.06 -8.42 10.70
C MET A 595 -15.92 -9.37 10.31
N ILE A 596 -14.70 -9.12 10.81
CA ILE A 596 -13.53 -9.93 10.47
C ILE A 596 -13.19 -10.99 11.50
N ALA A 597 -13.83 -10.99 12.67
CA ALA A 597 -13.52 -11.90 13.77
C ALA A 597 -13.69 -13.39 13.43
N SER A 598 -14.76 -13.74 12.71
CA SER A 598 -15.15 -15.15 12.51
C SER A 598 -14.06 -16.02 11.87
N PRO A 599 -13.36 -15.59 10.80
CA PRO A 599 -12.20 -16.32 10.27
C PRO A 599 -11.06 -16.60 11.26
N TYR A 600 -10.85 -15.74 12.26
CA TYR A 600 -9.77 -15.93 13.25
C TYR A 600 -10.15 -16.91 14.36
N PHE A 601 -11.44 -17.02 14.69
CA PHE A 601 -11.95 -17.96 15.70
C PHE A 601 -12.31 -19.34 15.13
N LYS A 602 -12.39 -19.48 13.81
CA LYS A 602 -12.66 -20.75 13.11
C LYS A 602 -11.39 -21.52 12.73
N LYS A 603 -10.21 -21.08 13.18
CA LYS A 603 -8.93 -21.77 12.96
C LYS A 603 -8.73 -22.93 13.91
#